data_AF-A0A517TPJ9-F1
#
_entry.id   AF-A0A517TPJ9-F1
#
_cell.length_a   1.000
_cell.length_b   1.000
_cell.length_c   1.000
_cell.angle_alpha   90.00
_cell.angle_beta   90.00
_cell.angle_gamma   90.00
#
_symmetry.space_group_name_H-M   'P 1'
#
loop_
_entity.id
_entity.type
_entity.pdbx_description
1 polymer ?
#
loop_
_entity_poly.entity_id
_entity_poly.type
_entity_poly.pdbx_seq_one_letter_code
_entity_poly.pdbx_strand_id
1 'polypeptide(L)'
;MRSIRLLAPLLLILCGSDPARGDSLFNGVDLTGWHADIPANDDADEPAESFVVRNGMLVSLGEPRGHLITDASHRDYRLVVEYRFAGEPGNCGVLVHSSTPRALYKMFPASIEVQMMHENAGDFWCIHEDLAVPDMLERRGGPKGKWGGKKGELRRIKNLTDGSENPVGEWNTMVIECRGDTVTVWVNGDLVNAGHDSTVSEGQIALQAEGSEVEFRKLDLTRLEP
;
A
#
# COMPACT_ATOMS: atom_id res chain seq x y z
N MET A 1 -6.86 -72.79 -11.42
CA MET A 1 -6.23 -71.46 -11.60
C MET A 1 -6.96 -70.47 -10.71
N ARG A 2 -6.36 -70.05 -9.59
CA ARG A 2 -6.90 -69.00 -8.71
C ARG A 2 -5.84 -67.92 -8.59
N SER A 3 -6.19 -66.73 -9.06
CA SER A 3 -5.34 -65.56 -9.22
C SER A 3 -5.07 -64.89 -7.87
N ILE A 4 -3.80 -64.75 -7.53
CA ILE A 4 -3.32 -63.95 -6.39
C ILE A 4 -3.26 -62.50 -6.88
N ARG A 5 -4.03 -61.59 -6.26
CA ARG A 5 -3.92 -60.14 -6.49
C ARG A 5 -2.97 -59.56 -5.46
N LEU A 6 -1.80 -59.06 -5.90
CA LEU A 6 -0.93 -58.22 -5.08
C LEU A 6 -1.57 -56.85 -4.92
N LEU A 7 -1.75 -56.40 -3.67
CA LEU A 7 -2.04 -55.01 -3.34
C LEU A 7 -0.73 -54.23 -3.32
N ALA A 8 -0.63 -53.20 -4.16
CA ALA A 8 0.42 -52.19 -4.06
C ALA A 8 0.07 -51.19 -2.93
N PRO A 9 1.03 -50.73 -2.12
CA PRO A 9 0.75 -49.73 -1.11
C PRO A 9 0.58 -48.36 -1.77
N LEU A 10 -0.55 -47.72 -1.49
CA LEU A 10 -0.84 -46.35 -1.89
C LEU A 10 0.01 -45.40 -1.02
N LEU A 11 1.03 -44.79 -1.61
CA LEU A 11 1.85 -43.77 -0.97
C LEU A 11 1.02 -42.49 -0.86
N LEU A 12 0.50 -42.18 0.33
CA LEU A 12 -0.13 -40.89 0.64
C LEU A 12 0.97 -39.83 0.67
N ILE A 13 1.11 -39.08 -0.42
CA ILE A 13 1.83 -37.82 -0.44
C ILE A 13 0.99 -36.84 0.40
N LEU A 14 1.40 -36.60 1.65
CA LEU A 14 0.91 -35.44 2.37
C LEU A 14 1.45 -34.20 1.65
N CYS A 15 0.61 -33.53 0.88
CA CYS A 15 0.84 -32.14 0.51
C CYS A 15 1.05 -31.36 1.80
N GLY A 16 2.27 -30.84 1.99
CA GLY A 16 2.50 -29.79 2.97
C GLY A 16 1.53 -28.65 2.67
N SER A 17 0.79 -28.20 3.67
CA SER A 17 0.12 -26.91 3.62
C SER A 17 1.19 -25.84 3.40
N ASP A 18 1.16 -25.17 2.24
CA ASP A 18 1.98 -23.98 1.99
C ASP A 18 1.76 -22.97 3.12
N PRO A 19 2.75 -22.71 3.98
CA PRO A 19 2.62 -21.75 5.05
C PRO A 19 2.97 -20.36 4.50
N ALA A 20 2.11 -19.81 3.62
CA ALA A 20 2.00 -18.38 3.28
C ALA A 20 1.03 -18.17 2.11
N ARG A 21 -0.27 -18.44 2.30
CA ARG A 21 -1.26 -17.82 1.41
C ARG A 21 -1.75 -16.56 2.12
N GLY A 22 -1.22 -15.41 1.72
CA GLY A 22 -1.79 -14.12 2.12
C GLY A 22 -3.23 -14.01 1.63
N ASP A 23 -4.07 -13.30 2.39
CA ASP A 23 -5.41 -12.96 1.97
C ASP A 23 -5.33 -11.74 1.04
N SER A 24 -5.90 -11.85 -0.16
CA SER A 24 -5.97 -10.69 -1.06
C SER A 24 -7.01 -9.71 -0.54
N LEU A 25 -6.62 -8.44 -0.36
CA LEU A 25 -7.52 -7.37 0.03
C LEU A 25 -8.49 -7.00 -1.09
N PHE A 26 -8.22 -7.40 -2.33
CA PHE A 26 -9.09 -7.19 -3.48
C PHE A 26 -9.52 -8.52 -4.10
N ASN A 27 -10.82 -8.69 -4.30
CA ASN A 27 -11.41 -9.97 -4.73
C ASN A 27 -11.43 -10.18 -6.26
N GLY A 28 -10.99 -9.19 -7.05
CA GLY A 28 -10.98 -9.26 -8.52
C GLY A 28 -12.32 -8.97 -9.19
N VAL A 29 -13.37 -8.66 -8.43
CA VAL A 29 -14.76 -8.52 -8.92
C VAL A 29 -15.35 -7.16 -8.57
N ASP A 30 -15.24 -6.74 -7.31
CA ASP A 30 -15.80 -5.50 -6.78
C ASP A 30 -14.95 -4.96 -5.62
N LEU A 31 -15.39 -3.86 -5.03
CA LEU A 31 -14.70 -3.19 -3.92
C LEU A 31 -15.23 -3.63 -2.54
N THR A 32 -15.79 -4.84 -2.42
CA THR A 32 -16.22 -5.37 -1.12
C THR A 32 -15.06 -5.37 -0.13
N GLY A 33 -15.29 -4.83 1.08
CA GLY A 33 -14.25 -4.65 2.10
C GLY A 33 -13.55 -3.29 2.02
N TRP A 34 -14.01 -2.39 1.14
CA TRP A 34 -13.51 -1.03 0.98
C TRP A 34 -14.65 -0.01 0.93
N HIS A 35 -14.32 1.22 1.29
CA HIS A 35 -15.15 2.40 1.05
C HIS A 35 -14.31 3.55 0.50
N ALA A 36 -14.90 4.38 -0.36
CA ALA A 36 -14.24 5.54 -0.92
C ALA A 36 -14.53 6.79 -0.09
N ASP A 37 -13.49 7.57 0.19
CA ASP A 37 -13.56 8.94 0.73
C ASP A 37 -13.09 9.93 -0.35
N ILE A 38 -14.05 10.61 -0.98
CA ILE A 38 -13.82 11.51 -2.12
C ILE A 38 -14.39 12.89 -1.74
N PRO A 39 -13.56 13.84 -1.26
CA PRO A 39 -14.06 15.13 -0.78
C PRO A 39 -14.87 15.94 -1.80
N ALA A 40 -14.59 15.77 -3.10
CA ALA A 40 -15.34 16.43 -4.16
C ALA A 40 -16.82 15.99 -4.24
N ASN A 41 -17.15 14.81 -3.69
CA ASN A 41 -18.50 14.25 -3.74
C ASN A 41 -19.41 14.74 -2.60
N ASP A 42 -18.88 15.40 -1.57
CA ASP A 42 -19.68 15.87 -0.42
C ASP A 42 -20.79 16.84 -0.83
N ASP A 43 -20.50 17.70 -1.81
CA ASP A 43 -21.37 18.77 -2.28
C ASP A 43 -21.78 18.55 -3.76
N ALA A 44 -21.55 17.36 -4.32
CA ALA A 44 -21.82 17.07 -5.73
C ALA A 44 -23.28 16.66 -5.95
N ASP A 45 -23.94 17.28 -6.93
CA ASP A 45 -25.25 16.84 -7.42
C ASP A 45 -25.16 15.42 -8.05
N GLU A 46 -24.04 15.14 -8.71
CA GLU A 46 -23.72 13.86 -9.34
C GLU A 46 -22.32 13.39 -8.89
N PRO A 47 -22.23 12.59 -7.81
CA PRO A 47 -20.97 12.05 -7.33
C PRO A 47 -20.26 11.19 -8.39
N ALA A 48 -18.96 11.39 -8.54
CA ALA A 48 -18.13 10.63 -9.47
C ALA A 48 -17.24 9.61 -8.73
N GLU A 49 -16.93 8.50 -9.40
CA GLU A 49 -16.05 7.46 -8.85
C GLU A 49 -14.58 7.84 -9.09
N SER A 50 -13.74 7.66 -8.07
CA SER A 50 -12.28 7.73 -8.21
C SER A 50 -11.64 6.36 -8.37
N PHE A 51 -12.38 5.29 -8.03
CA PHE A 51 -11.88 3.92 -8.00
C PHE A 51 -12.91 2.99 -8.62
N VAL A 52 -12.46 2.13 -9.52
CA VAL A 52 -13.32 1.21 -10.26
C VAL A 52 -12.69 -0.17 -10.36
N VAL A 53 -13.49 -1.18 -10.68
CA VAL A 53 -12.99 -2.48 -11.12
C VAL A 53 -13.05 -2.54 -12.64
N ARG A 54 -11.91 -2.77 -13.28
CA ARG A 54 -11.79 -2.85 -14.74
C ARG A 54 -10.90 -4.01 -15.12
N ASN A 55 -11.42 -4.93 -15.94
CA ASN A 55 -10.70 -6.13 -16.39
C ASN A 55 -10.12 -6.99 -15.24
N GLY A 56 -10.88 -7.11 -14.13
CA GLY A 56 -10.45 -7.86 -12.94
C GLY A 56 -9.35 -7.18 -12.12
N MET A 57 -9.05 -5.92 -12.39
CA MET A 57 -8.08 -5.10 -11.66
C MET A 57 -8.81 -3.99 -10.91
N LEU A 58 -8.28 -3.61 -9.76
CA LEU A 58 -8.65 -2.37 -9.09
C LEU A 58 -7.93 -1.23 -9.81
N VAL A 59 -8.65 -0.18 -10.17
CA VAL A 59 -8.10 0.97 -10.89
C VAL A 59 -8.40 2.23 -10.09
N SER A 60 -7.35 2.95 -9.70
CA SER A 60 -7.45 4.34 -9.28
C SER A 60 -7.46 5.21 -10.53
N LEU A 61 -8.50 6.02 -10.72
CA LEU A 61 -8.66 6.92 -11.87
C LEU A 61 -7.84 8.21 -11.74
N GLY A 62 -7.24 8.45 -10.57
CA GLY A 62 -6.48 9.65 -10.25
C GLY A 62 -7.36 10.87 -9.93
N GLU A 63 -8.48 11.05 -10.63
CA GLU A 63 -9.46 12.11 -10.37
C GLU A 63 -10.90 11.56 -10.40
N PRO A 64 -11.84 12.10 -9.58
CA PRO A 64 -11.60 13.10 -8.54
C PRO A 64 -10.65 12.57 -7.45
N ARG A 65 -9.89 13.44 -6.79
CA ARG A 65 -8.96 12.98 -5.72
C ARG A 65 -9.71 12.42 -4.52
N GLY A 66 -9.10 11.42 -3.92
CA GLY A 66 -9.66 10.74 -2.76
C GLY A 66 -8.87 9.51 -2.38
N HIS A 67 -9.45 8.72 -1.48
CA HIS A 67 -8.85 7.50 -0.97
C HIS A 67 -9.85 6.36 -1.01
N LEU A 68 -9.40 5.17 -1.39
CA LEU A 68 -10.13 3.93 -1.20
C LEU A 68 -9.56 3.25 0.04
N ILE A 69 -10.37 3.07 1.07
CA ILE A 69 -9.93 2.72 2.42
C ILE A 69 -10.51 1.35 2.79
N THR A 70 -9.68 0.45 3.33
CA THR A 70 -10.16 -0.84 3.82
C THR A 70 -11.14 -0.64 4.96
N ASP A 71 -12.21 -1.44 5.03
CA ASP A 71 -13.13 -1.42 6.18
C ASP A 71 -12.43 -1.92 7.46
N ALA A 72 -11.52 -2.88 7.31
CA ALA A 72 -10.75 -3.45 8.41
C ALA A 72 -9.51 -2.63 8.75
N SER A 73 -9.14 -2.63 10.03
CA SER A 73 -7.83 -2.20 10.51
C SER A 73 -6.87 -3.39 10.58
N HIS A 74 -5.59 -3.11 10.31
CA HIS A 74 -4.51 -4.07 10.23
C HIS A 74 -3.33 -3.61 11.09
N ARG A 75 -2.63 -4.60 11.65
CA ARG A 75 -1.37 -4.48 12.37
C ARG A 75 -0.52 -5.69 12.06
N ASP A 76 0.80 -5.55 12.20
CA ASP A 76 1.75 -6.65 12.05
C ASP A 76 1.50 -7.46 10.77
N TYR A 77 1.77 -6.87 9.61
CA TYR A 77 1.46 -7.46 8.31
C TYR A 77 2.54 -7.17 7.26
N ARG A 78 2.57 -8.01 6.23
CA ARG A 78 3.29 -7.78 4.98
C ARG A 78 2.28 -7.67 3.85
N LEU A 79 2.25 -6.51 3.21
CA LEU A 79 1.43 -6.21 2.05
C LEU A 79 2.28 -6.29 0.78
N VAL A 80 1.83 -7.05 -0.21
CA VAL A 80 2.43 -7.12 -1.55
C VAL A 80 1.48 -6.46 -2.54
N VAL A 81 1.94 -5.36 -3.14
CA VAL A 81 1.20 -4.55 -4.11
C VAL A 81 1.85 -4.72 -5.47
N GLU A 82 1.08 -5.13 -6.48
CA GLU A 82 1.53 -5.06 -7.88
C GLU A 82 0.73 -3.99 -8.62
N TYR A 83 1.43 -2.95 -9.07
CA TYR A 83 0.83 -1.75 -9.65
C TYR A 83 1.51 -1.32 -10.95
N ARG A 84 0.83 -0.50 -11.75
CA ARG A 84 1.44 0.25 -12.86
C ARG A 84 0.70 1.56 -13.12
N PHE A 85 1.42 2.56 -13.61
CA PHE A 85 0.81 3.69 -14.31
C PHE A 85 0.44 3.23 -15.73
N ALA A 86 -0.85 3.06 -16.00
CA ALA A 86 -1.31 2.48 -17.26
C ALA A 86 -1.21 3.44 -18.46
N GLY A 87 -1.17 4.74 -18.19
CA GLY A 87 -0.96 5.81 -19.17
C GLY A 87 0.26 6.63 -18.83
N GLU A 88 0.04 7.88 -18.42
CA GLU A 88 1.11 8.80 -18.04
C GLU A 88 1.63 8.51 -16.62
N PRO A 89 2.94 8.73 -16.36
CA PRO A 89 3.44 8.67 -15.00
C PRO A 89 2.81 9.78 -14.15
N GLY A 90 2.67 9.52 -12.86
CA GLY A 90 2.20 10.55 -11.93
C GLY A 90 2.21 10.08 -10.50
N ASN A 91 1.12 10.36 -9.78
CA ASN A 91 1.06 10.20 -8.34
C ASN A 91 -0.05 9.24 -7.89
N CYS A 92 0.27 8.47 -6.85
CA CYS A 92 -0.59 7.56 -6.10
C CYS A 92 0.16 7.18 -4.82
N GLY A 93 -0.44 6.39 -3.94
CA GLY A 93 0.22 5.95 -2.72
C GLY A 93 -0.55 4.86 -2.01
N VAL A 94 0.17 4.12 -1.17
CA VAL A 94 -0.41 3.21 -0.19
C VAL A 94 -0.24 3.86 1.18
N LEU A 95 -1.33 4.29 1.79
CA LEU A 95 -1.34 4.86 3.13
C LEU A 95 -1.52 3.72 4.11
N VAL A 96 -0.50 3.46 4.94
CA VAL A 96 -0.55 2.47 6.01
C VAL A 96 -0.95 3.13 7.32
N HIS A 97 -1.65 2.37 8.14
CA HIS A 97 -2.16 2.80 9.43
C HIS A 97 -3.03 4.07 9.34
N SER A 98 -3.86 4.16 8.29
CA SER A 98 -4.85 5.21 8.13
C SER A 98 -5.85 5.18 9.28
N SER A 99 -6.15 6.35 9.84
CA SER A 99 -7.08 6.51 10.96
C SER A 99 -8.06 7.67 10.72
N THR A 100 -7.78 8.86 11.26
CA THR A 100 -8.68 10.01 11.20
C THR A 100 -8.86 10.48 9.76
N PRO A 101 -10.06 10.37 9.15
CA PRO A 101 -10.27 10.80 7.77
C PRO A 101 -10.02 12.29 7.61
N ARG A 102 -9.48 12.68 6.46
CA ARG A 102 -9.32 14.09 6.05
C ARG A 102 -8.57 14.98 7.06
N ALA A 103 -7.71 14.39 7.90
CA ALA A 103 -6.93 15.08 8.92
C ALA A 103 -6.07 16.21 8.35
N LEU A 104 -5.48 16.00 7.17
CA LEU A 104 -4.64 16.98 6.49
C LEU A 104 -5.34 17.53 5.24
N TYR A 105 -5.39 18.87 5.14
CA TYR A 105 -5.98 19.61 4.02
C TYR A 105 -7.44 19.27 3.70
N LYS A 106 -8.17 18.64 4.63
CA LYS A 106 -9.51 18.09 4.40
C LYS A 106 -9.53 17.01 3.29
N MET A 107 -8.39 16.36 3.02
CA MET A 107 -8.22 15.41 1.92
C MET A 107 -7.59 14.11 2.39
N PHE A 108 -6.47 14.19 3.11
CA PHE A 108 -5.68 13.01 3.46
C PHE A 108 -6.05 12.51 4.86
N PRO A 109 -6.25 11.20 5.05
CA PRO A 109 -6.40 10.62 6.38
C PRO A 109 -5.07 10.71 7.15
N ALA A 110 -5.12 10.73 8.49
CA ALA A 110 -3.92 10.58 9.30
C ALA A 110 -3.31 9.19 9.06
N SER A 111 -2.03 9.12 8.69
CA SER A 111 -1.35 7.89 8.27
C SER A 111 0.15 8.09 8.06
N ILE A 112 0.85 7.00 7.73
CA ILE A 112 2.12 7.02 7.02
C ILE A 112 1.86 6.62 5.56
N GLU A 113 2.10 7.51 4.62
CA GLU A 113 2.00 7.20 3.20
C GLU A 113 3.31 6.61 2.68
N VAL A 114 3.23 5.42 2.09
CA VAL A 114 4.26 4.86 1.22
C VAL A 114 3.97 5.35 -0.20
N GLN A 115 4.77 6.32 -0.62
CA GLN A 115 4.59 7.07 -1.86
C GLN A 115 4.73 6.16 -3.09
N MET A 116 3.92 6.38 -4.11
CA MET A 116 4.03 5.72 -5.43
C MET A 116 4.24 6.74 -6.57
N MET A 117 4.46 8.02 -6.26
CA MET A 117 4.90 9.04 -7.22
C MET A 117 6.07 8.53 -8.06
N HIS A 118 5.93 8.62 -9.38
CA HIS A 118 6.97 8.22 -10.32
C HIS A 118 8.33 8.86 -10.00
N GLU A 119 9.39 8.05 -10.07
CA GLU A 119 10.77 8.31 -9.66
C GLU A 119 10.98 8.44 -8.15
N ASN A 120 9.92 8.40 -7.34
CA ASN A 120 9.96 8.64 -5.89
C ASN A 120 9.22 7.53 -5.09
N ALA A 121 9.00 6.37 -5.70
CA ALA A 121 8.32 5.25 -5.05
C ALA A 121 9.05 4.79 -3.78
N GLY A 122 8.31 4.65 -2.69
CA GLY A 122 8.83 4.27 -1.37
C GLY A 122 9.30 5.41 -0.49
N ASP A 123 9.20 6.66 -0.93
CA ASP A 123 9.27 7.80 -0.02
C ASP A 123 8.21 7.68 1.07
N PHE A 124 8.51 8.13 2.29
CA PHE A 124 7.47 8.28 3.31
C PHE A 124 6.92 9.71 3.27
N TRP A 125 5.60 9.83 3.27
CA TRP A 125 4.92 11.07 3.59
C TRP A 125 4.16 10.90 4.92
N CYS A 126 4.62 11.64 5.91
CA CYS A 126 4.02 11.66 7.24
C CYS A 126 2.77 12.55 7.21
N ILE A 127 1.62 12.03 7.64
CA ILE A 127 0.34 12.75 7.63
C ILE A 127 -0.27 12.67 9.03
N HIS A 128 -0.12 13.72 9.83
CA HIS A 128 -0.46 13.76 11.27
C HIS A 128 0.22 12.73 12.17
N GLU A 129 0.76 11.67 11.60
CA GLU A 129 1.68 10.71 12.20
C GLU A 129 3.13 11.06 11.86
N ASP A 130 4.07 10.33 12.44
CA ASP A 130 5.50 10.46 12.15
C ASP A 130 6.25 9.14 12.29
N LEU A 131 7.45 9.08 11.70
CA LEU A 131 8.43 8.02 11.93
C LEU A 131 9.85 8.56 11.72
N ALA A 132 10.84 7.78 12.14
CA ALA A 132 12.25 8.06 11.91
C ALA A 132 12.87 7.05 10.93
N VAL A 133 13.90 7.49 10.21
CA VAL A 133 14.80 6.66 9.40
C VAL A 133 16.25 7.03 9.74
N PRO A 134 17.25 6.23 9.38
CA PRO A 134 18.64 6.67 9.40
C PRO A 134 18.85 7.95 8.56
N ASP A 135 19.80 8.79 8.96
CA ASP A 135 20.20 9.99 8.20
C ASP A 135 19.08 11.03 7.98
N MET A 136 18.16 11.18 8.94
CA MET A 136 17.01 12.11 8.88
C MET A 136 17.32 13.52 8.35
N LEU A 137 18.49 14.09 8.69
CA LEU A 137 18.85 15.42 8.23
C LEU A 137 18.99 15.49 6.71
N GLU A 138 19.58 14.47 6.10
CA GLU A 138 19.71 14.36 4.64
C GLU A 138 18.37 13.94 4.01
N ARG A 139 17.68 13.00 4.65
CA ARG A 139 16.48 12.35 4.13
C ARG A 139 15.23 13.22 4.17
N ARG A 140 15.08 14.02 5.23
CA ARG A 140 13.94 14.92 5.46
C ARG A 140 14.30 16.39 5.20
N GLY A 141 15.57 16.74 5.33
CA GLY A 141 16.07 18.10 5.10
C GLY A 141 15.63 19.10 6.17
N GLY A 142 16.15 20.32 6.06
CA GLY A 142 15.71 21.46 6.87
C GLY A 142 15.96 21.33 8.39
N PRO A 143 15.51 22.30 9.18
CA PRO A 143 15.74 22.31 10.62
C PRO A 143 14.86 21.27 11.33
N LYS A 144 15.44 20.49 12.25
CA LYS A 144 14.74 19.44 13.02
C LYS A 144 13.44 19.90 13.69
N GLY A 145 13.38 21.16 14.16
CA GLY A 145 12.17 21.74 14.76
C GLY A 145 11.01 21.98 13.79
N LYS A 146 11.18 21.68 12.50
CA LYS A 146 10.13 21.74 11.47
C LYS A 146 9.69 20.35 10.99
N TRP A 147 10.28 19.27 11.49
CA TRP A 147 9.86 17.91 11.14
C TRP A 147 8.54 17.57 11.83
N GLY A 148 7.68 16.86 11.12
CA GLY A 148 6.39 16.36 11.60
C GLY A 148 5.43 16.05 10.46
N GLY A 149 4.20 15.70 10.78
CA GLY A 149 3.15 15.28 9.84
C GLY A 149 2.09 16.34 9.51
N LYS A 150 2.16 17.56 10.09
CA LYS A 150 1.09 18.56 10.02
C LYS A 150 1.33 19.60 8.91
N LYS A 151 0.30 20.40 8.64
CA LYS A 151 0.38 21.52 7.70
C LYS A 151 1.51 22.49 8.06
N GLY A 152 2.40 22.75 7.10
CA GLY A 152 3.54 23.65 7.27
C GLY A 152 4.80 23.01 7.88
N GLU A 153 4.75 21.71 8.18
CA GLU A 153 5.91 20.91 8.60
C GLU A 153 6.56 20.21 7.40
N LEU A 154 7.80 19.78 7.58
CA LEU A 154 8.55 18.96 6.63
C LEU A 154 8.08 17.52 6.79
N ARG A 155 7.17 17.08 5.92
CA ARG A 155 6.47 15.79 6.02
C ARG A 155 7.11 14.65 5.23
N ARG A 156 7.87 14.98 4.18
CA ARG A 156 8.46 14.01 3.26
C ARG A 156 9.80 13.52 3.80
N ILE A 157 9.99 12.22 3.81
CA ILE A 157 11.26 11.55 4.04
C ILE A 157 11.58 10.79 2.75
N LYS A 158 12.65 11.20 2.06
CA LYS A 158 13.10 10.57 0.81
C LYS A 158 13.40 9.10 1.03
N ASN A 159 13.38 8.28 -0.03
CA ASN A 159 13.82 6.88 -0.05
C ASN A 159 15.34 6.75 -0.34
N LEU A 160 15.89 5.52 -0.32
CA LEU A 160 17.32 5.17 -0.43
C LEU A 160 17.87 5.09 -1.86
N THR A 161 17.00 5.00 -2.85
CA THR A 161 17.33 4.49 -4.17
C THR A 161 16.76 5.37 -5.27
N ASP A 162 17.53 5.57 -6.33
CA ASP A 162 17.01 6.07 -7.59
C ASP A 162 16.82 4.90 -8.56
N GLY A 163 15.72 4.89 -9.31
CA GLY A 163 15.52 3.93 -10.42
C GLY A 163 15.15 2.50 -10.02
N SER A 164 14.63 2.27 -8.81
CA SER A 164 14.07 0.95 -8.42
C SER A 164 12.76 0.62 -9.12
N GLU A 165 12.12 1.57 -9.81
CA GLU A 165 10.91 1.35 -10.60
C GLU A 165 11.22 0.84 -12.01
N ASN A 166 10.35 -0.02 -12.53
CA ASN A 166 10.31 -0.36 -13.94
C ASN A 166 9.78 0.83 -14.76
N PRO A 167 10.04 0.87 -16.08
CA PRO A 167 9.51 1.90 -16.97
C PRO A 167 7.99 2.07 -16.88
N VAL A 168 7.50 3.27 -17.19
CA VAL A 168 6.06 3.58 -17.23
C VAL A 168 5.31 2.57 -18.12
N GLY A 169 4.14 2.11 -17.67
CA GLY A 169 3.35 1.06 -18.33
C GLY A 169 3.71 -0.37 -17.91
N GLU A 170 4.89 -0.59 -17.33
CA GLU A 170 5.31 -1.88 -16.79
C GLU A 170 4.88 -2.06 -15.32
N TRP A 171 4.78 -3.32 -14.90
CA TRP A 171 4.35 -3.67 -13.55
C TRP A 171 5.48 -3.51 -12.56
N ASN A 172 5.22 -2.79 -11.47
CA ASN A 172 6.07 -2.70 -10.30
C ASN A 172 5.53 -3.59 -9.18
N THR A 173 6.43 -4.21 -8.41
CA THR A 173 6.08 -4.90 -7.17
C THR A 173 6.59 -4.06 -5.99
N MET A 174 5.67 -3.56 -5.17
CA MET A 174 5.98 -2.92 -3.90
C MET A 174 5.63 -3.87 -2.76
N VAL A 175 6.56 -4.05 -1.83
CA VAL A 175 6.32 -4.79 -0.60
C VAL A 175 6.42 -3.84 0.57
N ILE A 176 5.40 -3.82 1.42
CA ILE A 176 5.37 -3.01 2.64
C ILE A 176 5.21 -3.96 3.82
N GLU A 177 6.19 -3.98 4.72
CA GLU A 177 6.14 -4.73 5.96
C GLU A 177 5.96 -3.78 7.14
N CYS A 178 4.81 -3.85 7.80
CA CYS A 178 4.50 -3.14 9.03
C CYS A 178 4.62 -4.12 10.19
N ARG A 179 5.55 -3.91 11.12
CA ARG A 179 5.77 -4.78 12.29
C ARG A 179 6.07 -3.93 13.52
N GLY A 180 5.21 -4.00 14.53
CA GLY A 180 5.29 -3.10 15.67
C GLY A 180 5.28 -1.64 15.21
N ASP A 181 6.31 -0.89 15.58
CA ASP A 181 6.52 0.52 15.23
C ASP A 181 7.44 0.71 14.00
N THR A 182 7.65 -0.34 13.22
CA THR A 182 8.48 -0.31 12.01
C THR A 182 7.67 -0.43 10.72
N VAL A 183 8.13 0.27 9.68
CA VAL A 183 7.58 0.19 8.32
C VAL A 183 8.75 0.03 7.35
N THR A 184 8.86 -1.13 6.70
CA THR A 184 9.92 -1.42 5.73
C THR A 184 9.34 -1.57 4.33
N VAL A 185 9.98 -0.96 3.34
CA VAL A 185 9.47 -0.86 1.98
C VAL A 185 10.52 -1.38 1.00
N TRP A 186 10.08 -2.25 0.10
CA TRP A 186 10.84 -2.69 -1.06
C TRP A 186 10.10 -2.36 -2.35
N VAL A 187 10.85 -1.98 -3.39
CA VAL A 187 10.32 -1.81 -4.75
C VAL A 187 11.16 -2.67 -5.69
N ASN A 188 10.50 -3.58 -6.41
CA ASN A 188 11.12 -4.55 -7.31
C ASN A 188 12.29 -5.35 -6.71
N GLY A 189 12.27 -5.55 -5.39
CA GLY A 189 13.29 -6.29 -4.63
C GLY A 189 14.34 -5.41 -3.96
N ASP A 190 14.47 -4.14 -4.34
CA ASP A 190 15.38 -3.20 -3.70
C ASP A 190 14.78 -2.70 -2.37
N LEU A 191 15.58 -2.67 -1.31
CA LEU A 191 15.20 -2.03 -0.06
C LEU A 191 15.26 -0.51 -0.23
N VAL A 192 14.10 0.14 -0.35
CA VAL A 192 14.02 1.58 -0.62
C VAL A 192 13.81 2.41 0.65
N ASN A 193 13.18 1.85 1.68
CA ASN A 193 12.98 2.57 2.95
C ASN A 193 12.79 1.64 4.15
N ALA A 194 13.22 2.09 5.32
CA ALA A 194 13.06 1.36 6.58
C ALA A 194 12.87 2.36 7.73
N GLY A 195 11.61 2.57 8.09
CA GLY A 195 11.18 3.43 9.19
C GLY A 195 11.07 2.69 10.51
N HIS A 196 11.34 3.39 11.61
CA HIS A 196 11.19 2.94 13.00
C HIS A 196 10.65 4.07 13.87
N ASP A 197 10.35 3.77 15.14
CA ASP A 197 9.73 4.71 16.08
C ASP A 197 8.46 5.36 15.50
N SER A 198 7.67 4.61 14.73
CA SER A 198 6.43 5.13 14.19
C SER A 198 5.46 5.47 15.33
N THR A 199 4.79 6.61 15.21
CA THR A 199 3.78 7.05 16.20
C THR A 199 2.52 6.20 16.17
N VAL A 200 2.37 5.34 15.15
CA VAL A 200 1.23 4.46 14.92
C VAL A 200 1.72 3.07 14.50
N SER A 201 0.99 2.02 14.88
CA SER A 201 1.33 0.61 14.57
C SER A 201 0.12 -0.21 14.07
N GLU A 202 -1.05 0.43 13.98
CA GLU A 202 -2.31 -0.19 13.61
C GLU A 202 -3.20 0.85 12.92
N GLY A 203 -3.94 0.41 11.91
CA GLY A 203 -4.97 1.22 11.27
C GLY A 203 -5.41 0.61 9.95
N GLN A 204 -6.27 1.32 9.24
CA GLN A 204 -6.72 0.91 7.91
C GLN A 204 -5.59 1.05 6.88
N ILE A 205 -5.77 0.45 5.71
CA ILE A 205 -4.91 0.67 4.55
C ILE A 205 -5.73 1.47 3.55
N ALA A 206 -5.14 2.49 2.93
CA ALA A 206 -5.79 3.23 1.87
C ALA A 206 -4.96 3.31 0.60
N LEU A 207 -5.65 3.28 -0.55
CA LEU A 207 -5.08 3.55 -1.87
C LEU A 207 -5.50 4.95 -2.32
N GLN A 208 -4.60 5.66 -2.96
CA GLN A 208 -4.81 7.05 -3.33
C GLN A 208 -5.28 7.23 -4.78
N ALA A 209 -6.15 8.22 -5.01
CA ALA A 209 -6.35 8.85 -6.31
C ALA A 209 -5.75 10.27 -6.28
N GLU A 210 -4.65 10.47 -7.01
CA GLU A 210 -3.97 11.77 -7.09
C GLU A 210 -3.43 12.09 -8.51
N GLY A 211 -4.34 12.32 -9.44
CA GLY A 211 -4.04 12.93 -10.75
C GLY A 211 -3.61 11.99 -11.88
N SER A 212 -3.27 10.73 -11.61
CA SER A 212 -2.93 9.77 -12.66
C SER A 212 -3.57 8.41 -12.43
N GLU A 213 -3.90 7.73 -13.53
CA GLU A 213 -4.53 6.42 -13.48
C GLU A 213 -3.50 5.34 -13.11
N VAL A 214 -3.83 4.53 -12.10
CA VAL A 214 -3.02 3.43 -11.61
C VAL A 214 -3.83 2.16 -11.56
N GLU A 215 -3.32 1.10 -12.18
CA GLU A 215 -3.92 -0.23 -12.13
C GLU A 215 -3.21 -1.09 -11.08
N PHE A 216 -4.00 -1.80 -10.28
CA PHE A 216 -3.55 -2.75 -9.27
C PHE A 216 -4.09 -4.13 -9.61
N ARG A 217 -3.19 -5.09 -9.82
CA ARG A 217 -3.58 -6.50 -10.06
C ARG A 217 -3.41 -7.41 -8.85
N LYS A 218 -2.73 -6.92 -7.81
CA LYS A 218 -2.46 -7.69 -6.59
C LYS A 218 -2.36 -6.76 -5.38
N LEU A 219 -3.03 -7.15 -4.30
CA LEU A 219 -3.03 -6.49 -2.98
C LEU A 219 -3.06 -7.57 -1.90
N ASP A 220 -2.00 -8.36 -1.80
CA ASP A 220 -1.97 -9.53 -0.92
C ASP A 220 -1.43 -9.16 0.46
N LEU A 221 -2.24 -9.40 1.49
CA LEU A 221 -1.88 -9.14 2.88
C LEU A 221 -1.60 -10.45 3.61
N THR A 222 -0.40 -10.57 4.17
CA THR A 222 -0.02 -11.67 5.05
C THR A 222 0.12 -11.14 6.46
N ARG A 223 -0.65 -11.67 7.41
CA ARG A 223 -0.46 -11.37 8.83
C ARG A 223 0.86 -11.96 9.31
N LEU A 224 1.58 -11.18 10.12
CA LEU A 224 2.81 -11.60 10.78
C LEU A 224 2.46 -12.06 12.20
N GLU A 225 2.95 -13.24 12.55
CA GLU A 225 2.83 -13.72 13.92
C GLU A 225 3.71 -12.89 14.87
N PRO A 226 3.30 -12.74 16.15
CA PRO A 226 4.03 -12.01 17.17
C PRO A 226 5.47 -12.49 17.40
#